data_AF-A0A0Q7N057-F1
#
_entry.id   AF-A0A0Q7N057-F1
#
_cell.length_a   1.000
_cell.length_b   1.000
_cell.length_c   1.000
_cell.angle_alpha   90.00
_cell.angle_beta   90.00
_cell.angle_gamma   90.00
#
_symmetry.space_group_name_H-M   'P 1'
#
loop_
_entity.id
_entity.type
_entity.pdbx_description
1 polymer ?
#
loop_
_entity_poly.entity_id
_entity_poly.type
_entity_poly.pdbx_seq_one_letter_code
_entity_poly.pdbx_strand_id
1 'polypeptide(L)'
;MADSGQRRAAVDSVLRARDIDRAQVSTVLDAAYAEGQLGAQEYHDRVASASSARTVGELARLTADLQSPAVFGEDAPAERPRRRAPDQYPARTRARSTDRATTVAALDTAHADGQLDSDEHAAMVELAAEARTLGDLSTLVAELHQRPAAPAKPRARRDRTRSAVIALAAVTAIAGFVWTVRDDEPAPAAAATVAVDYDAASPLVIPTPMLNTLAGFVQFRDDYRAIFGDTVVDEAVLHDEHASAVRRVPGNAKSTADYTYRGGFARTSSQINTRRRDAVDIDLAQVNVEALGAALAKAAATVRVPNGAVTHFRIANDSWAGGPGITIFVRNEVAQSGHFVLALSGDVLKTYPYEG
;
A
#
# COMPACT_ATOMS: atom_id res chain seq x y z
N MET A 1 -29.62 27.35 11.08
CA MET A 1 -28.40 26.67 10.59
C MET A 1 -28.00 25.42 11.42
N ALA A 2 -28.81 24.93 12.36
CA ALA A 2 -28.52 23.72 13.14
C ALA A 2 -28.85 22.39 12.42
N ASP A 3 -29.80 22.40 11.47
CA ASP A 3 -30.34 21.19 10.82
C ASP A 3 -29.32 20.44 9.91
N SER A 4 -28.30 21.13 9.37
CA SER A 4 -27.32 20.52 8.46
C SER A 4 -26.25 19.67 9.16
N GLY A 5 -25.89 19.98 10.41
CA GLY A 5 -24.93 19.19 11.19
C GLY A 5 -25.55 17.90 11.73
N GLN A 6 -26.78 17.99 12.24
CA GLN A 6 -27.55 16.83 12.72
C GLN A 6 -27.92 15.86 11.61
N ARG A 7 -28.19 16.34 10.38
CA ARG A 7 -28.41 15.45 9.23
C ARG A 7 -27.14 14.73 8.77
N ARG A 8 -25.96 15.36 8.84
CA ARG A 8 -24.67 14.70 8.52
C ARG A 8 -24.32 13.63 9.54
N ALA A 9 -24.39 13.95 10.82
CA ALA A 9 -24.15 12.97 11.89
C ALA A 9 -25.12 11.77 11.81
N ALA A 10 -26.38 12.02 11.45
CA ALA A 10 -27.36 10.96 11.20
C ALA A 10 -26.99 10.09 9.98
N VAL A 11 -26.51 10.67 8.89
CA VAL A 11 -26.07 9.91 7.70
C VAL A 11 -24.80 9.09 7.97
N ASP A 12 -23.83 9.67 8.68
CA ASP A 12 -22.57 8.99 9.02
C ASP A 12 -22.80 7.84 10.02
N SER A 13 -23.84 7.92 10.86
CA SER A 13 -24.22 6.82 11.75
C SER A 13 -24.75 5.57 11.04
N VAL A 14 -25.28 5.71 9.82
CA VAL A 14 -25.85 4.58 9.04
C VAL A 14 -24.87 4.10 7.96
N LEU A 15 -23.86 4.91 7.61
CA LEU A 15 -22.84 4.56 6.62
C LEU A 15 -21.94 3.42 7.13
N ARG A 16 -21.76 2.41 6.27
CA ARG A 16 -20.88 1.27 6.56
C ARG A 16 -19.41 1.70 6.52
N ALA A 17 -18.67 1.39 7.57
CA ALA A 17 -17.23 1.66 7.65
C ALA A 17 -16.44 0.78 6.67
N ARG A 18 -15.61 1.41 5.84
CA ARG A 18 -14.61 0.75 4.99
C ARG A 18 -13.31 0.53 5.77
N ASP A 19 -12.42 -0.30 5.24
CA ASP A 19 -11.11 -0.55 5.86
C ASP A 19 -10.28 0.73 6.00
N ILE A 20 -10.43 1.66 5.06
CA ILE A 20 -9.79 2.98 5.14
C ILE A 20 -10.31 3.80 6.33
N ASP A 21 -11.61 3.75 6.62
CA ASP A 21 -12.21 4.50 7.73
C ASP A 21 -11.72 3.92 9.07
N ARG A 22 -11.60 2.59 9.17
CA ARG A 22 -11.02 1.91 10.33
C ARG A 22 -9.55 2.26 10.53
N ALA A 23 -8.75 2.24 9.47
CA ALA A 23 -7.32 2.58 9.52
C ALA A 23 -7.07 4.04 9.92
N GLN A 24 -7.92 4.97 9.44
CA GLN A 24 -7.87 6.37 9.83
C GLN A 24 -8.14 6.56 11.32
N VAL A 25 -9.16 5.90 11.87
CA VAL A 25 -9.46 5.96 13.30
C VAL A 25 -8.33 5.32 14.13
N SER A 26 -7.76 4.20 13.70
CA SER A 26 -6.60 3.62 14.38
C SER A 26 -5.43 4.60 14.44
N THR A 27 -5.14 5.32 13.35
CA THR A 27 -4.06 6.33 13.34
C THR A 27 -4.31 7.46 14.34
N VAL A 28 -5.57 7.89 14.52
CA VAL A 28 -5.94 8.90 15.52
C VAL A 28 -5.79 8.36 16.94
N LEU A 29 -6.16 7.10 17.18
CA LEU A 29 -5.98 6.43 18.47
C LEU A 29 -4.48 6.24 18.81
N ASP A 30 -3.65 5.92 17.82
CA ASP A 30 -2.20 5.80 17.96
C ASP A 30 -1.57 7.14 18.37
N ALA A 31 -2.00 8.23 17.71
CA ALA A 31 -1.56 9.58 18.04
C ALA A 31 -2.00 10.00 19.45
N ALA A 32 -3.26 9.75 19.82
CA ALA A 32 -3.77 10.06 21.16
C ALA A 32 -3.09 9.24 22.26
N TYR A 33 -2.70 7.99 21.99
CA TYR A 33 -1.89 7.19 22.89
C TYR A 33 -0.46 7.74 23.01
N ALA A 34 0.15 8.14 21.90
CA ALA A 34 1.48 8.76 21.89
C ALA A 34 1.53 10.11 22.64
N GLU A 35 0.44 10.88 22.58
CA GLU A 35 0.26 12.14 23.30
C GLU A 35 -0.17 11.95 24.77
N GLY A 36 -0.40 10.71 25.21
CA GLY A 36 -0.79 10.38 26.58
C GLY A 36 -2.24 10.69 26.94
N GLN A 37 -3.10 10.95 25.95
CA GLN A 37 -4.53 11.16 26.15
C GLN A 37 -5.28 9.85 26.41
N LEU A 38 -4.72 8.72 25.96
CA LEU A 38 -5.24 7.37 26.19
C LEU A 38 -4.26 6.55 27.05
N GLY A 39 -4.79 5.83 28.04
CA GLY A 39 -4.03 4.79 28.74
C GLY A 39 -3.81 3.53 27.89
N ALA A 40 -2.82 2.69 28.22
CA ALA A 40 -2.48 1.51 27.40
C ALA A 40 -3.64 0.51 27.24
N GLN A 41 -4.34 0.19 28.34
CA GLN A 41 -5.49 -0.70 28.31
C GLN A 41 -6.63 -0.11 27.46
N GLU A 42 -6.90 1.18 27.64
CA GLU A 42 -7.95 1.90 26.93
C GLU A 42 -7.66 2.00 25.42
N TYR A 43 -6.40 2.25 25.05
CA TYR A 43 -5.94 2.24 23.68
C TYR A 43 -6.18 0.87 23.02
N HIS A 44 -5.77 -0.23 23.67
CA HIS A 44 -5.98 -1.57 23.12
C HIS A 44 -7.46 -1.89 22.93
N ASP A 45 -8.31 -1.52 23.90
CA ASP A 45 -9.76 -1.76 23.84
C ASP A 45 -10.42 -0.93 22.72
N ARG A 46 -9.97 0.32 22.51
CA ARG A 46 -10.47 1.19 21.44
C ARG A 46 -10.00 0.74 20.05
N VAL A 47 -8.76 0.28 19.90
CA VAL A 47 -8.25 -0.26 18.63
C VAL A 47 -8.97 -1.55 18.25
N ALA A 48 -9.21 -2.45 19.22
CA ALA A 48 -10.02 -3.64 18.99
C ALA A 48 -11.46 -3.29 18.58
N SER A 49 -12.06 -2.29 19.23
CA SER A 49 -13.39 -1.78 18.89
C SER A 49 -13.43 -1.13 17.49
N ALA A 50 -12.39 -0.38 17.11
CA ALA A 50 -12.28 0.23 15.79
C ALA A 50 -12.17 -0.83 14.68
N SER A 51 -11.40 -1.90 14.91
CA SER A 51 -11.25 -3.00 13.94
C SER A 51 -12.55 -3.76 13.64
N SER A 52 -13.47 -3.80 14.61
CA SER A 52 -14.75 -4.52 14.52
C SER A 52 -15.96 -3.61 14.25
N ALA A 53 -15.75 -2.29 14.20
CA ALA A 53 -16.79 -1.31 13.91
C ALA A 53 -17.35 -1.49 12.49
N ARG A 54 -18.69 -1.50 12.42
CA ARG A 54 -19.45 -1.70 11.18
C ARG A 54 -19.89 -0.39 10.57
N THR A 55 -19.99 0.69 11.35
CA THR A 55 -20.45 1.99 10.87
C THR A 55 -19.48 3.13 11.16
N VAL A 56 -19.53 4.18 10.33
CA VAL A 56 -18.71 5.38 10.51
C VAL A 56 -19.07 6.10 11.82
N GLY A 57 -20.35 6.07 12.24
CA GLY A 57 -20.75 6.60 13.55
C GLY A 57 -20.30 5.77 14.76
N GLU A 58 -20.02 4.47 14.61
CA GLU A 58 -19.31 3.69 15.65
C GLU A 58 -17.86 4.16 15.78
N LEU A 59 -17.18 4.35 14.65
CA LEU A 59 -15.81 4.87 14.60
C LEU A 59 -15.69 6.29 15.17
N ALA A 60 -16.59 7.19 14.80
CA ALA A 60 -16.59 8.58 15.29
C ALA A 60 -16.78 8.69 16.81
N ARG A 61 -17.48 7.74 17.44
CA ARG A 61 -17.65 7.71 18.90
C ARG A 61 -16.37 7.34 19.64
N LEU A 62 -15.49 6.56 19.02
CA LEU A 62 -14.22 6.12 19.63
C LEU A 62 -13.17 7.25 19.71
N THR A 63 -13.37 8.34 18.98
CA THR A 63 -12.46 9.48 18.92
C THR A 63 -13.10 10.80 19.36
N ALA A 64 -14.38 10.80 19.74
CA ALA A 64 -15.14 12.01 20.02
C ALA A 64 -14.67 12.79 21.26
N ASP A 65 -14.03 12.09 22.20
CA ASP A 65 -13.53 12.62 23.47
C ASP A 65 -12.03 12.93 23.43
N LEU A 66 -11.35 12.58 22.33
CA LEU A 66 -9.93 12.83 22.15
C LEU A 66 -9.72 14.27 21.68
N GLN A 67 -8.77 14.95 22.31
CA GLN A 67 -8.31 16.23 21.82
C GLN A 67 -7.47 15.95 20.58
N SER A 68 -8.07 16.07 19.39
CA SER A 68 -7.31 15.90 18.16
C SER A 68 -6.18 16.94 18.12
N PRO A 69 -4.92 16.55 17.82
CA PRO A 69 -3.97 17.53 17.31
C PRO A 69 -4.60 18.13 16.05
N ALA A 70 -4.35 19.42 15.80
CA ALA A 70 -4.84 20.17 14.65
C ALA A 70 -4.26 19.65 13.30
N VAL A 71 -4.56 18.38 12.96
CA VAL A 71 -4.34 17.75 11.66
C VAL A 71 -5.59 17.93 10.78
N PHE A 72 -6.74 18.26 11.38
CA PHE A 72 -7.87 18.88 10.70
C PHE A 72 -8.40 20.01 11.58
N GLY A 73 -8.30 21.26 11.10
CA GLY A 73 -8.86 22.41 11.79
C GLY A 73 -10.38 22.28 11.91
N GLU A 74 -10.91 22.56 13.09
CA GLU A 74 -12.35 22.69 13.31
C GLU A 74 -12.96 23.82 12.46
N ASP A 75 -14.22 23.57 12.09
CA ASP A 75 -15.10 24.35 11.23
C ASP A 75 -15.14 25.86 11.57
N ALA A 76 -14.41 26.69 10.82
CA ALA A 76 -14.75 28.10 10.65
C ALA A 76 -15.83 28.22 9.54
N PRO A 77 -16.88 29.06 9.72
CA PRO A 77 -17.99 29.13 8.77
C PRO A 77 -17.53 29.76 7.45
N ALA A 78 -17.17 28.90 6.48
CA ALA A 78 -16.75 29.32 5.16
C ALA A 78 -17.96 29.82 4.35
N GLU A 79 -17.99 31.14 4.16
CA GLU A 79 -18.72 31.80 3.08
C GLU A 79 -18.32 31.14 1.75
N ARG A 80 -19.29 30.59 1.02
CA ARG A 80 -19.07 29.75 -0.17
C ARG A 80 -18.81 30.62 -1.41
N PRO A 81 -17.65 30.51 -2.09
CA PRO A 81 -17.62 30.77 -3.52
C PRO A 81 -18.07 29.51 -4.25
N ARG A 82 -19.28 29.56 -4.83
CA ARG A 82 -19.67 28.59 -5.86
C ARG A 82 -18.73 28.75 -7.06
N ARG A 83 -17.90 27.74 -7.39
CA ARG A 83 -17.65 27.31 -8.80
C ARG A 83 -16.69 26.13 -8.98
N ARG A 84 -17.22 25.17 -9.77
CA ARG A 84 -16.64 24.19 -10.71
C ARG A 84 -15.80 23.01 -10.16
N ALA A 85 -16.33 21.82 -10.42
CA ALA A 85 -15.69 20.52 -10.28
C ALA A 85 -14.43 20.37 -11.16
N PRO A 86 -13.38 19.67 -10.70
CA PRO A 86 -12.20 19.33 -11.49
C PRO A 86 -12.30 17.93 -12.14
N ASP A 87 -11.38 17.68 -13.08
CA ASP A 87 -10.92 16.36 -13.58
C ASP A 87 -11.69 15.59 -14.66
N GLN A 88 -11.65 16.09 -15.90
CA GLN A 88 -11.57 15.22 -17.08
C GLN A 88 -10.52 15.77 -18.05
N TYR A 89 -9.46 15.00 -18.31
CA TYR A 89 -8.60 15.23 -19.48
C TYR A 89 -9.49 15.20 -20.74
N PRO A 90 -9.23 16.05 -21.75
CA PRO A 90 -10.10 16.11 -22.92
C PRO A 90 -10.15 14.75 -23.62
N ALA A 91 -11.36 14.26 -23.95
CA ALA A 91 -11.62 12.93 -24.51
C ALA A 91 -10.76 12.56 -25.73
N ARG A 92 -10.33 13.57 -26.51
CA ARG A 92 -9.42 13.44 -27.67
C ARG A 92 -7.95 13.13 -27.33
N THR A 93 -7.61 12.97 -26.05
CA THR A 93 -6.23 12.64 -25.62
C THR A 93 -5.93 11.19 -25.94
N ARG A 94 -4.78 10.93 -26.56
CA ARG A 94 -4.35 9.56 -26.93
C ARG A 94 -4.15 8.69 -25.68
N ALA A 95 -4.73 7.49 -25.69
CA ALA A 95 -4.57 6.51 -24.60
C ALA A 95 -3.15 5.93 -24.60
N ARG A 96 -2.50 5.91 -23.44
CA ARG A 96 -1.22 5.25 -23.21
C ARG A 96 -1.45 3.75 -22.96
N SER A 97 -0.36 2.97 -22.99
CA SER A 97 -0.41 1.55 -22.60
C SER A 97 -0.90 1.35 -21.17
N THR A 98 -0.54 2.27 -20.26
CA THR A 98 -1.01 2.26 -18.87
C THR A 98 -2.53 2.45 -18.79
N ASP A 99 -3.09 3.39 -19.56
CA ASP A 99 -4.54 3.64 -19.55
C ASP A 99 -5.32 2.40 -20.02
N ARG A 100 -4.83 1.74 -21.09
CA ARG A 100 -5.39 0.47 -21.59
C ARG A 100 -5.26 -0.65 -20.56
N ALA A 101 -4.12 -0.78 -19.89
CA ALA A 101 -3.91 -1.78 -18.84
C ALA A 101 -4.83 -1.57 -17.63
N THR A 102 -5.07 -0.31 -17.23
CA THR A 102 -6.03 0.02 -16.17
C THR A 102 -7.46 -0.35 -16.56
N THR A 103 -7.86 -0.12 -17.82
CA THR A 103 -9.19 -0.54 -18.31
C THR A 103 -9.33 -2.06 -18.34
N VAL A 104 -8.31 -2.80 -18.79
CA VAL A 104 -8.34 -4.27 -18.80
C VAL A 104 -8.47 -4.83 -17.37
N ALA A 105 -7.71 -4.30 -16.40
CA ALA A 105 -7.83 -4.73 -15.00
C ALA A 105 -9.23 -4.48 -14.41
N ALA A 106 -9.91 -3.41 -14.84
CA ALA A 106 -11.30 -3.13 -14.45
C ALA A 106 -12.27 -4.14 -15.08
N LEU A 107 -12.06 -4.54 -16.33
CA LEU A 107 -12.84 -5.59 -17.00
C LEU A 107 -12.63 -6.97 -16.37
N ASP A 108 -11.41 -7.30 -15.98
CA ASP A 108 -11.09 -8.55 -15.27
C ASP A 108 -11.80 -8.62 -13.92
N THR A 109 -11.82 -7.50 -13.19
CA THR A 109 -12.56 -7.38 -11.92
C THR A 109 -14.06 -7.56 -12.15
N ALA A 110 -14.62 -6.93 -13.18
CA ALA A 110 -16.03 -7.07 -13.53
C ALA A 110 -16.41 -8.49 -13.96
N HIS A 111 -15.51 -9.22 -14.63
CA HIS A 111 -15.70 -10.63 -14.95
C HIS A 111 -15.67 -11.51 -13.69
N ALA A 112 -14.71 -11.28 -12.79
CA ALA A 112 -14.63 -11.98 -11.50
C ALA A 112 -15.87 -11.75 -10.62
N ASP A 113 -16.45 -10.55 -10.68
CA ASP A 113 -17.69 -10.18 -10.00
C ASP A 113 -18.95 -10.71 -10.70
N GLY A 114 -18.81 -11.36 -11.86
CA GLY A 114 -19.90 -11.94 -12.64
C GLY A 114 -20.78 -10.91 -13.37
N GLN A 115 -20.28 -9.69 -13.55
CA GLN A 115 -20.95 -8.63 -14.31
C GLN A 115 -20.77 -8.77 -15.83
N LEU A 116 -19.73 -9.51 -16.25
CA LEU A 116 -19.43 -9.88 -17.63
C LEU A 116 -19.33 -11.40 -17.74
N ASP A 117 -19.95 -12.00 -18.74
CA ASP A 117 -19.66 -13.41 -19.07
C ASP A 117 -18.32 -13.55 -19.81
N SER A 118 -17.90 -14.78 -20.11
CA SER A 118 -16.59 -15.06 -20.70
C SER A 118 -16.45 -14.55 -22.13
N ASP A 119 -17.53 -14.58 -22.91
CA ASP A 119 -17.51 -14.16 -24.31
C ASP A 119 -17.54 -12.63 -24.39
N GLU A 120 -18.30 -11.99 -23.49
CA GLU A 120 -18.33 -10.54 -23.32
C GLU A 120 -17.00 -9.98 -22.81
N HIS A 121 -16.38 -10.64 -21.82
CA HIS A 121 -15.07 -10.24 -21.30
C HIS A 121 -14.01 -10.26 -22.41
N ALA A 122 -13.95 -11.33 -23.21
CA ALA A 122 -13.02 -11.43 -24.32
C ALA A 122 -13.21 -10.31 -25.36
N ALA A 123 -14.46 -10.03 -25.74
CA ALA A 123 -14.79 -8.95 -26.68
C ALA A 123 -14.42 -7.56 -26.12
N MET A 124 -14.64 -7.32 -24.83
CA MET A 124 -14.36 -6.04 -24.18
C MET A 124 -12.85 -5.81 -24.00
N VAL A 125 -12.07 -6.86 -23.75
CA VAL A 125 -10.61 -6.79 -23.68
C VAL A 125 -10.01 -6.47 -25.06
N GLU A 126 -10.56 -7.05 -26.13
CA GLU A 126 -10.15 -6.73 -27.50
C GLU A 126 -10.45 -5.26 -27.85
N LEU A 127 -11.65 -4.77 -27.55
CA LEU A 127 -12.03 -3.36 -27.72
C LEU A 127 -11.14 -2.40 -26.93
N ALA A 128 -10.79 -2.74 -25.69
CA ALA A 128 -9.89 -1.94 -24.86
C ALA A 128 -8.45 -1.90 -25.43
N ALA A 129 -8.00 -2.98 -26.07
CA ALA A 129 -6.69 -3.05 -26.72
C ALA A 129 -6.62 -2.15 -27.96
N GLU A 130 -7.72 -2.01 -28.70
CA GLU A 130 -7.83 -1.19 -29.92
C GLU A 130 -8.12 0.30 -29.67
N ALA A 131 -8.60 0.65 -28.48
CA ALA A 131 -8.94 2.02 -28.10
C ALA A 131 -7.75 2.99 -28.25
N ARG A 132 -7.96 4.07 -29.00
CA ARG A 132 -6.90 5.05 -29.33
C ARG A 132 -6.93 6.27 -28.43
N THR A 133 -8.06 6.56 -27.80
CA THR A 133 -8.27 7.76 -26.98
C THR A 133 -8.80 7.45 -25.58
N LEU A 134 -8.57 8.38 -24.64
CA LEU A 134 -9.17 8.33 -23.30
C LEU A 134 -10.69 8.42 -23.35
N GLY A 135 -11.26 9.08 -24.37
CA GLY A 135 -12.68 9.08 -24.66
C GLY A 135 -13.21 7.67 -24.91
N ASP A 136 -12.56 6.92 -25.80
CA ASP A 136 -12.95 5.55 -26.18
C ASP A 136 -12.96 4.62 -24.94
N LEU A 137 -11.91 4.69 -24.12
CA LEU A 137 -11.82 3.92 -22.88
C LEU A 137 -12.89 4.34 -21.86
N SER A 138 -13.17 5.64 -21.75
CA SER A 138 -14.19 6.15 -20.82
C SER A 138 -15.61 5.75 -21.22
N THR A 139 -15.90 5.65 -22.51
CA THR A 139 -17.18 5.15 -23.02
C THR A 139 -17.37 3.67 -22.69
N LEU A 140 -16.32 2.86 -22.87
CA LEU A 140 -16.34 1.43 -22.56
C LEU A 140 -16.59 1.17 -21.07
N VAL A 141 -15.95 1.94 -20.18
CA VAL A 141 -16.15 1.87 -18.72
C VAL A 141 -17.51 2.45 -18.30
N ALA A 142 -18.00 3.50 -18.96
CA ALA A 142 -19.32 4.05 -18.67
C ALA A 142 -20.44 3.07 -19.06
N GLU A 143 -20.30 2.37 -20.18
CA GLU A 143 -21.25 1.34 -20.62
C GLU A 143 -21.31 0.16 -19.64
N LEU A 144 -20.16 -0.24 -19.08
CA LEU A 144 -20.08 -1.23 -18.01
C LEU A 144 -20.86 -0.78 -16.75
N HIS A 145 -20.66 0.46 -16.30
CA HIS A 145 -21.33 1.00 -15.12
C HIS A 145 -22.84 1.23 -15.29
N GLN A 146 -23.31 1.41 -16.53
CA GLN A 146 -24.72 1.63 -16.84
C GLN A 146 -25.52 0.30 -16.90
N ARG A 147 -24.84 -0.85 -16.91
CA ARG A 147 -25.46 -2.15 -17.10
C ARG A 147 -26.13 -2.62 -15.79
N PRO A 148 -27.45 -2.90 -15.79
CA PRO A 148 -28.12 -3.41 -14.60
C PRO A 148 -27.55 -4.79 -14.25
N ALA A 149 -27.42 -5.08 -12.96
CA ALA A 149 -26.94 -6.37 -12.46
C ALA A 149 -27.70 -7.52 -13.14
N ALA A 150 -26.97 -8.48 -13.71
CA ALA A 150 -27.56 -9.63 -14.37
C ALA A 150 -28.51 -10.35 -13.41
N PRO A 151 -29.71 -10.78 -13.85
CA PRO A 151 -30.62 -11.54 -13.01
C PRO A 151 -29.92 -12.81 -12.54
N ALA A 152 -29.88 -13.02 -11.22
CA ALA A 152 -29.27 -14.21 -10.64
C ALA A 152 -29.94 -15.46 -11.22
N LYS A 153 -29.19 -16.25 -12.01
CA LYS A 153 -29.62 -17.57 -12.44
C LYS A 153 -29.98 -18.38 -11.19
N PRO A 154 -31.14 -19.07 -11.14
CA PRO A 154 -31.52 -19.84 -9.97
C PRO A 154 -30.44 -20.87 -9.67
N ARG A 155 -29.85 -20.79 -8.47
CA ARG A 155 -28.88 -21.76 -7.98
C ARG A 155 -29.57 -23.13 -7.95
N ALA A 156 -29.25 -23.98 -8.90
CA ALA A 156 -29.68 -25.38 -8.88
C ALA A 156 -29.19 -26.00 -7.57
N ARG A 157 -30.14 -26.40 -6.75
CA ARG A 157 -29.95 -27.02 -5.44
C ARG A 157 -29.05 -28.24 -5.60
N ARG A 158 -27.81 -28.14 -5.11
CA ARG A 158 -26.84 -29.23 -5.11
C ARG A 158 -27.33 -30.31 -4.15
N ASP A 159 -28.07 -31.27 -4.69
CA ASP A 159 -28.59 -32.40 -3.94
C ASP A 159 -27.45 -33.37 -3.63
N ARG A 160 -27.23 -33.57 -2.34
CA ARG A 160 -26.00 -34.13 -1.76
C ARG A 160 -26.16 -35.62 -1.49
N THR A 161 -26.67 -36.40 -2.44
CA THR A 161 -26.91 -37.84 -2.21
C THR A 161 -27.01 -38.65 -3.51
N ARG A 162 -25.97 -38.70 -4.35
CA ARG A 162 -25.72 -39.87 -5.22
C ARG A 162 -24.23 -40.18 -5.28
N SER A 163 -23.88 -41.15 -4.46
CA SER A 163 -22.60 -41.80 -4.25
C SER A 163 -22.14 -42.66 -5.43
N ALA A 164 -20.82 -42.60 -5.67
CA ALA A 164 -19.88 -43.69 -6.01
C ALA A 164 -20.12 -44.52 -7.29
N VAL A 165 -19.08 -45.28 -7.69
CA VAL A 165 -18.98 -46.26 -8.81
C VAL A 165 -18.43 -45.61 -10.10
N ILE A 166 -17.29 -45.96 -10.71
CA ILE A 166 -16.35 -47.10 -10.62
C ILE A 166 -15.00 -46.65 -11.19
N ALA A 167 -13.91 -47.13 -10.57
CA ALA A 167 -12.61 -47.26 -11.22
C ALA A 167 -12.43 -48.71 -11.69
N LEU A 168 -11.79 -48.85 -12.86
CA LEU A 168 -11.03 -50.02 -13.35
C LEU A 168 -11.74 -51.13 -14.16
N ALA A 169 -11.40 -51.23 -15.45
CA ALA A 169 -10.92 -52.42 -16.18
C ALA A 169 -11.09 -52.18 -17.71
N ALA A 170 -10.05 -51.94 -18.52
CA ALA A 170 -8.99 -52.87 -18.96
C ALA A 170 -9.52 -54.11 -19.73
N VAL A 171 -9.46 -53.99 -21.07
CA VAL A 171 -9.04 -54.99 -22.08
C VAL A 171 -9.87 -56.29 -22.26
N THR A 172 -9.99 -56.67 -23.53
CA THR A 172 -10.63 -57.86 -24.16
C THR A 172 -12.14 -57.74 -24.35
N ALA A 173 -12.75 -57.93 -25.53
CA ALA A 173 -12.33 -58.41 -26.84
C ALA A 173 -13.27 -57.73 -27.86
N ILE A 174 -12.89 -57.46 -29.11
CA ILE A 174 -13.07 -58.36 -30.26
C ILE A 174 -12.40 -57.57 -31.41
N ALA A 175 -11.25 -57.98 -31.96
CA ALA A 175 -11.10 -59.16 -32.82
C ALA A 175 -12.14 -59.18 -33.95
N GLY A 176 -12.14 -58.17 -34.82
CA GLY A 176 -13.12 -58.16 -35.91
C GLY A 176 -13.04 -57.03 -36.92
N PHE A 177 -11.86 -56.46 -37.20
CA PHE A 177 -11.72 -55.71 -38.45
C PHE A 177 -10.26 -55.62 -38.90
N VAL A 178 -9.71 -56.77 -39.30
CA VAL A 178 -8.60 -56.83 -40.25
C VAL A 178 -9.24 -56.79 -41.63
N TRP A 179 -9.20 -55.64 -42.31
CA TRP A 179 -8.86 -55.56 -43.75
C TRP A 179 -8.71 -54.11 -44.19
N THR A 180 -7.50 -53.59 -44.16
CA THR A 180 -6.86 -52.87 -45.28
C THR A 180 -5.38 -52.69 -44.96
N VAL A 181 -4.55 -53.49 -45.62
CA VAL A 181 -3.10 -53.29 -45.65
C VAL A 181 -2.80 -52.02 -46.44
N ARG A 182 -2.12 -51.07 -45.81
CA ARG A 182 -1.22 -50.11 -46.48
C ARG A 182 -0.01 -49.86 -45.57
N ASP A 183 1.14 -50.17 -46.17
CA ASP A 183 2.55 -50.16 -45.77
C ASP A 183 2.97 -49.51 -44.43
N ASP A 184 3.87 -50.23 -43.73
CA ASP A 184 4.67 -49.79 -42.58
C ASP A 184 5.47 -48.51 -42.93
N GLU A 185 5.08 -47.38 -42.35
CA GLU A 185 5.97 -46.23 -42.18
C GLU A 185 6.55 -46.30 -40.76
N PRO A 186 7.88 -46.45 -40.56
CA PRO A 186 8.46 -46.54 -39.24
C PRO A 186 8.24 -45.22 -38.48
N ALA A 187 7.52 -45.31 -37.37
CA ALA A 187 7.28 -44.18 -36.48
C ALA A 187 8.62 -43.53 -36.06
N PRO A 188 8.73 -42.19 -36.10
CA PRO A 188 9.93 -41.51 -35.65
C PRO A 188 10.15 -41.83 -34.17
N ALA A 189 11.40 -42.18 -33.83
CA ALA A 189 11.80 -42.48 -32.46
C ALA A 189 11.31 -41.37 -31.52
N ALA A 190 10.54 -41.75 -30.50
CA ALA A 190 10.07 -40.85 -29.47
C ALA A 190 11.27 -40.10 -28.88
N ALA A 191 11.31 -38.79 -29.10
CA ALA A 191 12.30 -37.93 -28.48
C ALA A 191 12.22 -38.15 -26.96
N ALA A 192 13.36 -38.49 -26.37
CA ALA A 192 13.46 -38.70 -24.93
C ALA A 192 12.93 -37.44 -24.21
N THR A 193 11.88 -37.63 -23.42
CA THR A 193 11.42 -36.61 -22.49
C THR A 193 12.55 -36.32 -21.51
N VAL A 194 13.18 -35.15 -21.66
CA VAL A 194 14.12 -34.64 -20.65
C VAL A 194 13.31 -34.47 -19.37
N ALA A 195 13.57 -35.30 -18.37
CA ALA A 195 13.02 -35.09 -17.03
C ALA A 195 13.61 -33.78 -16.51
N VAL A 196 12.77 -32.75 -16.41
CA VAL A 196 13.15 -31.49 -15.77
C VAL A 196 13.26 -31.78 -14.28
N ASP A 197 14.47 -31.63 -13.74
CA ASP A 197 14.70 -31.69 -12.30
C ASP A 197 14.20 -30.38 -11.67
N TYR A 198 13.00 -30.43 -11.09
CA TYR A 198 12.38 -29.28 -10.42
C TYR A 198 13.05 -28.95 -9.07
N ASP A 199 13.86 -29.86 -8.53
CA ASP A 199 14.55 -29.71 -7.25
C ASP A 199 15.97 -29.12 -7.41
N ALA A 200 16.43 -28.89 -8.64
CA ALA A 200 17.73 -28.28 -8.95
C ALA A 200 17.81 -26.78 -8.63
N ALA A 201 16.69 -26.11 -8.31
CA ALA A 201 16.68 -24.70 -7.95
C ALA A 201 17.13 -24.51 -6.49
N SER A 202 18.35 -23.99 -6.30
CA SER A 202 18.81 -23.57 -4.97
C SER A 202 17.93 -22.44 -4.42
N PRO A 203 17.50 -22.48 -3.14
CA PRO A 203 16.65 -21.44 -2.58
C PRO A 203 17.41 -20.09 -2.56
N LEU A 204 16.86 -19.09 -3.24
CA LEU A 204 17.37 -17.72 -3.19
C LEU A 204 16.94 -17.08 -1.86
N VAL A 205 17.87 -17.00 -0.91
CA VAL A 205 17.66 -16.23 0.33
C VAL A 205 17.90 -14.76 0.00
N ILE A 206 16.81 -13.98 -0.12
CA ILE A 206 16.90 -12.53 -0.18
C ILE A 206 16.99 -12.02 1.27
N PRO A 207 18.11 -11.42 1.69
CA PRO A 207 18.19 -10.85 3.02
C PRO A 207 17.20 -9.68 3.14
N THR A 208 16.37 -9.70 4.17
CA THR A 208 15.47 -8.59 4.53
C THR A 208 15.96 -7.97 5.85
N PRO A 209 16.98 -7.11 5.83
CA PRO A 209 17.46 -6.43 7.01
C PRO A 209 16.38 -5.52 7.59
N MET A 210 16.37 -5.36 8.91
CA MET A 210 15.50 -4.40 9.58
C MET A 210 15.85 -2.98 9.13
N LEU A 211 14.86 -2.18 8.73
CA LEU A 211 15.08 -0.89 8.07
C LEU A 211 15.60 0.20 9.02
N ASN A 212 15.40 0.04 10.32
CA ASN A 212 15.97 0.88 11.38
C ASN A 212 17.45 0.58 11.67
N THR A 213 18.09 -0.32 10.91
CA THR A 213 19.53 -0.64 11.02
C THR A 213 20.35 -0.02 9.89
N LEU A 214 21.68 -0.02 10.02
CA LEU A 214 22.57 0.45 8.94
C LEU A 214 22.36 -0.34 7.64
N ALA A 215 22.25 -1.68 7.72
CA ALA A 215 22.04 -2.52 6.55
C ALA A 215 20.71 -2.19 5.85
N GLY A 216 19.66 -2.00 6.65
CA GLY A 216 18.34 -1.59 6.16
C GLY A 216 18.32 -0.21 5.51
N PHE A 217 19.03 0.76 6.09
CA PHE A 217 19.22 2.09 5.48
C PHE A 217 19.89 2.01 4.11
N VAL A 218 20.99 1.26 4.02
CA VAL A 218 21.75 1.10 2.76
C VAL A 218 20.86 0.48 1.69
N GLN A 219 20.11 -0.57 2.03
CA GLN A 219 19.17 -1.19 1.10
C GLN A 219 18.08 -0.21 0.66
N PHE A 220 17.41 0.49 1.59
CA PHE A 220 16.38 1.47 1.27
C PHE A 220 16.91 2.55 0.32
N ARG A 221 18.11 3.10 0.58
CA ARG A 221 18.73 4.13 -0.24
C ARG A 221 19.05 3.62 -1.66
N ASP A 222 19.59 2.42 -1.76
CA ASP A 222 20.01 1.85 -3.04
C ASP A 222 18.79 1.46 -3.89
N ASP A 223 17.74 0.91 -3.28
CA ASP A 223 16.46 0.67 -3.93
C ASP A 223 15.77 1.97 -4.36
N TYR A 224 15.85 3.01 -3.52
CA TYR A 224 15.30 4.34 -3.85
C TYR A 224 15.99 4.88 -5.11
N ARG A 225 17.32 4.78 -5.18
CA ARG A 225 18.09 5.15 -6.37
C ARG A 225 17.69 4.36 -7.60
N ALA A 226 17.52 3.04 -7.46
CA ALA A 226 17.16 2.16 -8.57
C ALA A 226 15.78 2.52 -9.15
N ILE A 227 14.81 2.84 -8.29
CA ILE A 227 13.42 3.13 -8.70
C ILE A 227 13.24 4.56 -9.20
N PHE A 228 13.85 5.55 -8.53
CA PHE A 228 13.60 6.97 -8.84
C PHE A 228 14.71 7.63 -9.67
N GLY A 229 15.88 6.99 -9.80
CA GLY A 229 17.03 7.52 -10.54
C GLY A 229 17.86 8.56 -9.79
N ASP A 230 17.44 8.93 -8.57
CA ASP A 230 18.12 9.86 -7.66
C ASP A 230 18.01 9.35 -6.21
N THR A 231 18.64 10.03 -5.27
CA THR A 231 18.53 9.76 -3.82
C THR A 231 17.92 10.92 -3.05
N VAL A 232 17.17 11.78 -3.73
CA VAL A 232 16.67 13.04 -3.18
C VAL A 232 15.27 12.86 -2.60
N VAL A 233 15.13 13.14 -1.31
CA VAL A 233 13.86 13.13 -0.55
C VAL A 233 13.62 14.47 0.13
N ASP A 234 12.37 14.77 0.47
CA ASP A 234 12.03 15.82 1.44
C ASP A 234 12.05 15.24 2.87
N GLU A 235 11.64 13.98 3.02
CA GLU A 235 11.60 13.26 4.28
C GLU A 235 11.68 11.74 4.04
N ALA A 236 12.38 11.03 4.91
CA ALA A 236 12.34 9.57 4.99
C ALA A 236 12.24 9.12 6.45
N VAL A 237 11.38 8.13 6.73
CA VAL A 237 11.23 7.55 8.06
C VAL A 237 11.43 6.05 7.96
N LEU A 238 12.36 5.50 8.74
CA LEU A 238 12.73 4.09 8.70
C LEU A 238 12.42 3.44 10.04
N HIS A 239 11.36 2.64 10.06
CA HIS A 239 11.01 1.74 11.15
C HIS A 239 11.75 0.40 10.97
N ASP A 240 11.50 -0.58 11.84
CA ASP A 240 12.05 -1.93 11.69
C ASP A 240 11.54 -2.67 10.44
N GLU A 241 10.23 -2.71 10.23
CA GLU A 241 9.57 -3.53 9.20
C GLU A 241 9.19 -2.76 7.93
N HIS A 242 9.21 -1.43 7.99
CA HIS A 242 8.82 -0.58 6.88
C HIS A 242 9.53 0.76 6.91
N ALA A 243 9.51 1.44 5.78
CA ALA A 243 9.92 2.82 5.68
C ALA A 243 8.89 3.64 4.89
N SER A 244 8.97 4.95 5.02
CA SER A 244 8.24 5.90 4.19
C SER A 244 9.19 6.92 3.59
N ALA A 245 8.82 7.45 2.42
CA ALA A 245 9.56 8.50 1.75
C ALA A 245 8.58 9.54 1.21
N VAL A 246 8.84 10.80 1.49
CA VAL A 246 8.18 11.94 0.86
C VAL A 246 9.18 12.56 -0.10
N ARG A 247 8.80 12.71 -1.35
CA ARG A 247 9.64 13.36 -2.37
C ARG A 247 8.87 14.37 -3.18
N ARG A 248 9.56 15.40 -3.66
CA ARG A 248 9.02 16.34 -4.63
C ARG A 248 8.57 15.61 -5.90
N VAL A 249 7.43 16.02 -6.46
CA VAL A 249 6.97 15.56 -7.78
C VAL A 249 7.87 16.16 -8.88
N PRO A 250 8.48 15.33 -9.75
CA PRO A 250 9.28 15.84 -10.87
C PRO A 250 8.49 16.81 -11.73
N GLY A 251 9.07 17.97 -12.05
CA GLY A 251 8.42 19.04 -12.82
C GLY A 251 7.40 19.89 -12.04
N ASN A 252 7.11 19.57 -10.78
CA ASN A 252 6.25 20.38 -9.91
C ASN A 252 6.87 20.59 -8.52
N ALA A 253 7.59 21.69 -8.36
CA ALA A 253 8.30 22.01 -7.13
C ALA A 253 7.41 22.33 -5.92
N LYS A 254 6.11 22.53 -6.12
CA LYS A 254 5.15 22.85 -5.04
C LYS A 254 4.39 21.63 -4.55
N SER A 255 4.75 20.45 -5.03
CA SER A 255 4.01 19.22 -4.77
C SER A 255 4.91 18.07 -4.36
N THR A 256 4.40 17.21 -3.49
CA THR A 256 5.07 16.00 -3.03
C THR A 256 4.22 14.77 -3.29
N ALA A 257 4.89 13.62 -3.39
CA ALA A 257 4.26 12.32 -3.41
C ALA A 257 4.86 11.48 -2.29
N ASP A 258 3.99 10.71 -1.64
CA ASP A 258 4.32 9.88 -0.49
C ASP A 258 4.39 8.43 -0.92
N TYR A 259 5.40 7.74 -0.41
CA TYR A 259 5.68 6.36 -0.73
C TYR A 259 5.88 5.56 0.54
N THR A 260 5.37 4.33 0.55
CA THR A 260 5.72 3.30 1.53
C THR A 260 6.76 2.37 0.93
N TYR A 261 7.58 1.79 1.79
CA TYR A 261 8.62 0.84 1.41
C TYR A 261 8.57 -0.39 2.32
N ARG A 262 8.41 -1.55 1.70
CA ARG A 262 8.48 -2.89 2.31
C ARG A 262 9.19 -3.86 1.35
N GLY A 263 10.47 -3.58 1.05
CA GLY A 263 11.22 -4.28 0.00
C GLY A 263 10.91 -3.78 -1.44
N GLY A 264 10.16 -2.69 -1.55
CA GLY A 264 9.78 -2.05 -2.81
C GLY A 264 8.93 -0.81 -2.53
N PHE A 265 8.96 0.16 -3.43
CA PHE A 265 8.23 1.42 -3.26
C PHE A 265 6.82 1.35 -3.85
N ALA A 266 5.83 1.68 -3.03
CA ALA A 266 4.44 1.86 -3.46
C ALA A 266 3.98 3.27 -3.09
N ARG A 267 3.15 3.90 -3.93
CA ARG A 267 2.53 5.17 -3.55
C ARG A 267 1.54 4.94 -2.43
N THR A 268 1.61 5.77 -1.39
CA THR A 268 0.64 5.75 -0.28
C THR A 268 -0.75 6.18 -0.76
N SER A 269 -0.81 7.12 -1.71
CA SER A 269 -2.05 7.64 -2.29
C SER A 269 -1.85 8.03 -3.76
N SER A 270 -2.95 8.03 -4.51
CA SER A 270 -2.99 8.61 -5.86
C SER A 270 -2.99 10.15 -5.82
N GLN A 271 -3.37 10.74 -4.68
CA GLN A 271 -3.35 12.18 -4.48
C GLN A 271 -1.92 12.70 -4.27
N ILE A 272 -1.69 13.91 -4.76
CA ILE A 272 -0.43 14.63 -4.61
C ILE A 272 -0.62 15.69 -3.53
N ASN A 273 0.35 15.81 -2.63
CA ASN A 273 0.28 16.74 -1.51
C ASN A 273 0.92 18.09 -1.87
N THR A 274 0.56 19.14 -1.13
CA THR A 274 1.25 20.43 -1.22
C THR A 274 2.56 20.33 -0.46
N ARG A 275 3.67 20.67 -1.11
CA ARG A 275 5.00 20.69 -0.50
C ARG A 275 5.04 21.75 0.60
N ARG A 276 5.52 21.36 1.79
CA ARG A 276 5.73 22.32 2.90
C ARG A 276 6.73 23.40 2.48
N ARG A 277 6.57 24.61 3.03
CA ARG A 277 7.42 25.77 2.68
C ARG A 277 8.87 25.62 3.14
N ASP A 278 9.08 24.91 4.23
CA ASP A 278 10.37 24.62 4.86
C ASP A 278 10.95 23.27 4.42
N ALA A 279 10.28 22.54 3.52
CA ALA A 279 10.85 21.32 2.95
C ALA A 279 12.09 21.65 2.11
N VAL A 280 13.14 20.86 2.28
CA VAL A 280 14.40 20.98 1.53
C VAL A 280 14.71 19.67 0.84
N ASP A 281 15.48 19.74 -0.23
CA ASP A 281 15.98 18.54 -0.90
C ASP A 281 17.12 17.94 -0.08
N ILE A 282 16.93 16.73 0.39
CA ILE A 282 17.92 15.97 1.16
C ILE A 282 18.39 14.82 0.28
N ASP A 283 19.66 14.83 -0.08
CA ASP A 283 20.27 13.72 -0.80
C ASP A 283 20.75 12.65 0.19
N LEU A 284 20.07 11.50 0.19
CA LEU A 284 20.41 10.35 1.03
C LEU A 284 21.82 9.80 0.74
N ALA A 285 22.41 10.12 -0.42
CA ALA A 285 23.80 9.77 -0.71
C ALA A 285 24.82 10.54 0.14
N GLN A 286 24.43 11.67 0.74
CA GLN A 286 25.30 12.48 1.59
C GLN A 286 25.37 11.97 3.04
N VAL A 287 24.54 10.98 3.41
CA VAL A 287 24.59 10.37 4.73
C VAL A 287 25.89 9.58 4.89
N ASN A 288 26.68 9.95 5.90
CA ASN A 288 27.85 9.19 6.32
C ASN A 288 27.41 7.86 6.96
N VAL A 289 27.47 6.78 6.18
CA VAL A 289 27.05 5.44 6.59
C VAL A 289 27.85 4.87 7.76
N GLU A 290 29.14 5.18 7.85
CA GLU A 290 29.99 4.71 8.95
C GLU A 290 29.58 5.39 10.26
N ALA A 291 29.40 6.72 10.23
CA ALA A 291 28.97 7.48 11.40
C ALA A 291 27.54 7.14 11.82
N LEU A 292 26.62 6.95 10.87
CA LEU A 292 25.26 6.48 11.17
C LEU A 292 25.28 5.11 11.85
N GLY A 293 26.07 4.16 11.34
CA GLY A 293 26.23 2.84 11.95
C GLY A 293 26.75 2.92 13.38
N ALA A 294 27.79 3.72 13.60
CA ALA A 294 28.36 3.93 14.93
C ALA A 294 27.36 4.58 15.90
N ALA A 295 26.56 5.53 15.41
CA ALA A 295 25.56 6.20 16.21
C ALA A 295 24.37 5.29 16.57
N LEU A 296 23.86 4.49 15.62
CA LEU A 296 22.81 3.51 15.87
C LEU A 296 23.26 2.48 16.93
N ALA A 297 24.49 1.98 16.84
CA ALA A 297 25.05 1.03 17.80
C ALA A 297 25.18 1.60 19.22
N LYS A 298 25.38 2.92 19.35
CA LYS A 298 25.53 3.63 20.63
C LYS A 298 24.27 4.36 21.09
N ALA A 299 23.18 4.27 20.33
CA ALA A 299 22.00 5.12 20.48
C ALA A 299 21.43 5.12 21.91
N ALA A 300 21.22 3.93 22.49
CA ALA A 300 20.67 3.79 23.83
C ALA A 300 21.56 4.40 24.93
N ALA A 301 22.88 4.28 24.80
CA ALA A 301 23.83 4.90 25.71
C ALA A 301 23.83 6.43 25.56
N THR A 302 23.78 6.94 24.33
CA THR A 302 23.75 8.38 24.03
C THR A 302 22.56 9.08 24.70
N VAL A 303 21.38 8.46 24.68
CA VAL A 303 20.17 9.04 25.28
C VAL A 303 19.86 8.52 26.68
N ARG A 304 20.77 7.76 27.31
CA ARG A 304 20.61 7.24 28.67
C ARG A 304 19.32 6.42 28.87
N VAL A 305 18.91 5.65 27.87
CA VAL A 305 17.76 4.74 27.96
C VAL A 305 18.28 3.32 28.24
N PRO A 306 18.17 2.79 29.47
CA PRO A 306 18.63 1.44 29.79
C PRO A 306 17.85 0.41 28.98
N ASN A 307 18.55 -0.58 28.41
CA ASN A 307 17.96 -1.60 27.53
C ASN A 307 17.10 -1.00 26.39
N GLY A 308 17.45 0.21 25.94
CA GLY A 308 16.77 0.86 24.84
C GLY A 308 17.15 0.23 23.49
N ALA A 309 16.19 0.17 22.59
CA ALA A 309 16.39 -0.17 21.19
C ALA A 309 15.98 1.01 20.29
N VAL A 310 16.62 1.13 19.13
CA VAL A 310 16.20 2.11 18.12
C VAL A 310 14.84 1.66 17.58
N THR A 311 13.82 2.51 17.74
CA THR A 311 12.47 2.22 17.23
C THR A 311 12.37 2.58 15.76
N HIS A 312 12.86 3.77 15.42
CA HIS A 312 12.93 4.29 14.08
C HIS A 312 13.92 5.46 14.03
N PHE A 313 14.27 5.88 12.82
CA PHE A 313 14.92 7.17 12.61
C PHE A 313 14.30 7.91 11.43
N ARG A 314 14.36 9.23 11.50
CA ARG A 314 13.75 10.15 10.53
C ARG A 314 14.83 11.05 9.95
N ILE A 315 14.89 11.11 8.63
CA ILE A 315 15.76 11.99 7.85
C ILE A 315 14.87 13.09 7.28
N ALA A 316 14.99 14.31 7.78
CA ALA A 316 14.14 15.43 7.38
C ALA A 316 14.85 16.77 7.61
N ASN A 317 14.23 17.86 7.17
CA ASN A 317 14.65 19.20 7.57
C ASN A 317 14.18 19.50 9.00
N ASP A 318 15.04 19.24 9.97
CA ASP A 318 14.81 19.59 11.37
C ASP A 318 15.37 21.00 11.61
N SER A 319 14.63 22.01 11.12
CA SER A 319 15.03 23.44 11.21
C SER A 319 15.35 23.88 12.64
N TRP A 320 14.66 23.29 13.63
CA TRP A 320 14.92 23.48 15.05
C TRP A 320 16.30 22.97 15.50
N ALA A 321 16.91 22.03 14.78
CA ALA A 321 18.25 21.48 14.99
C ALA A 321 19.32 22.10 14.09
N GLY A 322 18.96 23.08 13.26
CA GLY A 322 19.89 23.80 12.38
C GLY A 322 19.88 23.36 10.91
N GLY A 323 18.96 22.48 10.50
CA GLY A 323 18.79 22.08 9.10
C GLY A 323 18.51 20.59 8.90
N PRO A 324 18.85 20.02 7.73
CA PRO A 324 18.74 18.58 7.47
C PRO A 324 19.49 17.74 8.50
N GLY A 325 18.79 16.78 9.09
CA GLY A 325 19.35 15.90 10.10
C GLY A 325 18.70 14.53 10.12
N ILE A 326 19.31 13.63 10.88
CA ILE A 326 18.84 12.28 11.16
C ILE A 326 18.45 12.24 12.63
N THR A 327 17.17 12.25 12.92
CA THR A 327 16.64 12.12 14.28
C THR A 327 16.43 10.64 14.60
N ILE A 328 17.18 10.12 15.58
CA ILE A 328 17.15 8.71 16.00
C ILE A 328 16.36 8.59 17.30
N PHE A 329 15.33 7.75 17.31
CA PHE A 329 14.46 7.54 18.46
C PHE A 329 14.75 6.20 19.14
N VAL A 330 14.95 6.24 20.45
CA VAL A 330 15.20 5.06 21.28
C VAL A 330 14.11 4.93 22.33
N ARG A 331 13.64 3.69 22.53
CA ARG A 331 12.66 3.36 23.56
C ARG A 331 12.97 1.98 24.16
N ASN A 332 12.54 1.76 25.40
CA ASN A 332 12.55 0.43 26.03
C ASN A 332 11.13 -0.04 26.41
N GLU A 333 11.05 -1.26 26.93
CA GLU A 333 9.77 -1.92 27.28
C GLU A 333 9.00 -1.21 28.40
N VAL A 334 9.68 -0.47 29.28
CA VAL A 334 9.06 0.32 30.36
C VAL A 334 8.75 1.75 29.94
N ALA A 335 8.67 2.02 28.64
CA ALA A 335 8.32 3.31 28.04
C ALA A 335 9.28 4.47 28.36
N GLN A 336 10.50 4.19 28.83
CA GLN A 336 11.56 5.19 28.87
C GLN A 336 12.03 5.44 27.45
N SER A 337 12.20 6.70 27.08
CA SER A 337 12.55 7.10 25.73
C SER A 337 13.45 8.31 25.70
N GLY A 338 14.18 8.43 24.60
CA GLY A 338 15.02 9.57 24.30
C GLY A 338 15.33 9.58 22.81
N HIS A 339 15.80 10.72 22.32
CA HIS A 339 16.18 10.86 20.93
C HIS A 339 17.34 11.83 20.78
N PHE A 340 18.03 11.76 19.65
CA PHE A 340 19.10 12.67 19.33
C PHE A 340 19.14 12.93 17.82
N VAL A 341 19.67 14.07 17.44
CA VAL A 341 19.78 14.51 16.05
C VAL A 341 21.23 14.45 15.64
N LEU A 342 21.49 13.79 14.51
CA LEU A 342 22.76 13.78 13.83
C LEU A 342 22.70 14.69 12.60
N ALA A 343 23.80 15.37 12.29
CA ALA A 343 24.04 15.88 10.96
C ALA A 343 24.23 14.71 9.97
N LEU A 344 24.03 14.95 8.67
CA LEU A 344 24.30 13.94 7.64
C LEU A 344 25.78 13.51 7.63
N SER A 345 26.69 14.38 8.10
CA SER A 345 28.13 14.08 8.30
C SER A 345 28.39 13.06 9.42
N GLY A 346 27.47 12.93 10.38
CA GLY A 346 27.63 12.10 11.57
C GLY A 346 27.82 12.85 12.89
N ASP A 347 27.93 14.17 12.86
CA ASP A 347 28.10 14.97 14.09
C ASP A 347 26.79 15.02 14.89
N VAL A 348 26.86 14.84 16.20
CA VAL A 348 25.68 14.99 17.08
C VAL A 348 25.36 16.47 17.21
N LEU A 349 24.18 16.87 16.75
CA LEU A 349 23.69 18.24 16.79
C LEU A 349 22.97 18.54 18.11
N LYS A 350 22.07 17.63 18.52
CA LYS A 350 21.25 17.78 19.72
C LYS A 350 20.97 16.42 20.35
N THR A 351 20.84 16.39 21.67
CA THR A 351 20.53 15.16 22.43
C THR A 351 19.45 15.46 23.45
N TYR A 352 18.44 14.59 23.48
CA TYR A 352 17.32 14.61 24.41
C TYR A 352 17.34 13.28 25.16
N PRO A 353 18.16 13.18 26.22
CA PRO A 353 18.26 11.96 26.99
C PRO A 353 16.99 11.73 27.80
N TYR A 354 16.76 10.49 28.19
CA TYR A 354 15.81 10.17 29.25
C TYR A 354 16.29 10.79 30.57
N GLU A 355 15.44 11.60 31.18
CA GLU A 355 15.62 12.15 32.53
C GLU A 355 14.75 11.32 33.48
N GLY A 356 15.41 10.63 34.42
CA GLY A 356 14.80 9.66 35.32
C GLY A 356 14.06 10.25 36.50
#